data_AF-A0A8J8E1Z3-F1
#
_entry.id   AF-A0A8J8E1Z3-F1
#
_cell.length_a   1.000
_cell.length_b   1.000
_cell.length_c   1.000
_cell.angle_alpha   90.00
_cell.angle_beta   90.00
_cell.angle_gamma   90.00
#
_symmetry.space_group_name_H-M   'P 1'
#
loop_
_entity.id
_entity.type
_entity.pdbx_description
1 polymer ?
#
loop_
_entity_poly.entity_id
_entity_poly.type
_entity_poly.pdbx_seq_one_letter_code
_entity_poly.pdbx_strand_id
1 'polypeptide(L)'
;MEIWNTIFSFINYFASFIAFIVWGIIRMVSFVVSLLSSRAFITYIPQQVIELIGPLAMLWVGAEVEEYYTPRPVIFLNAIAINLHFLALGWDSMWVRLYMNLGLIFGGLAWWSYEEEFSMHSTFYDWARLLYGTGTCGLVILMTWMWEHLFSAIP
;
A
#
# COMPACT_ATOMS: atom_id res chain seq x y z
N MET A 1 -31.42 14.17 -49.49
CA MET A 1 -30.32 13.17 -49.51
C MET A 1 -29.04 13.72 -48.89
N GLU A 2 -28.67 14.99 -49.16
CA GLU A 2 -27.43 15.59 -48.65
C GLU A 2 -27.32 15.67 -47.12
N ILE A 3 -28.40 16.05 -46.42
CA ILE A 3 -28.40 16.15 -44.94
C ILE A 3 -28.06 14.81 -44.27
N TRP A 4 -28.60 13.71 -44.79
CA TRP A 4 -28.31 12.37 -44.28
C TRP A 4 -26.83 12.01 -44.48
N ASN A 5 -26.24 12.34 -45.64
CA ASN A 5 -24.82 12.11 -45.89
C ASN A 5 -23.92 12.93 -44.96
N THR A 6 -24.30 14.17 -44.64
CA THR A 6 -23.58 15.01 -43.67
C THR A 6 -23.65 14.43 -42.25
N ILE A 7 -24.82 13.97 -41.82
CA ILE A 7 -25.01 13.33 -40.51
C ILE A 7 -24.18 12.04 -40.40
N PHE A 8 -24.22 11.18 -41.43
CA PHE A 8 -23.41 9.95 -41.46
C PHE A 8 -21.90 10.24 -41.44
N SER A 9 -21.44 11.25 -42.19
CA SER A 9 -20.03 11.68 -42.17
C SER A 9 -19.59 12.15 -40.79
N PHE A 10 -20.44 12.95 -40.12
CA PHE A 10 -20.17 13.43 -38.77
C PHE A 10 -20.09 12.29 -37.74
N ILE A 11 -21.01 11.32 -37.80
CA ILE A 11 -21.01 10.14 -36.92
C ILE A 11 -19.74 9.31 -37.14
N ASN A 12 -19.33 9.08 -38.40
CA ASN A 12 -18.12 8.33 -38.71
C ASN A 12 -16.85 9.03 -38.24
N TYR A 13 -16.80 10.36 -38.35
CA TYR A 13 -15.70 11.18 -37.83
C TYR A 13 -15.63 11.07 -36.31
N PHE A 14 -16.76 11.21 -35.61
CA PHE A 14 -16.82 11.13 -34.15
C PHE A 14 -16.46 9.74 -33.63
N ALA A 15 -16.92 8.67 -34.29
CA ALA A 15 -16.55 7.30 -33.97
C ALA A 15 -15.03 7.06 -34.14
N SER A 16 -14.43 7.61 -35.20
CA SER A 16 -12.99 7.52 -35.43
C SER A 16 -12.18 8.28 -34.38
N PHE A 17 -12.68 9.44 -33.94
CA PHE A 17 -12.06 10.23 -32.87
C PHE A 17 -12.11 9.51 -31.52
N ILE A 18 -13.26 8.91 -31.17
CA ILE A 18 -13.37 8.07 -29.96
C ILE A 18 -12.42 6.87 -30.05
N ALA A 19 -12.38 6.18 -31.20
CA ALA A 19 -11.49 5.05 -31.39
C ALA A 19 -10.01 5.43 -31.24
N PHE A 20 -9.61 6.62 -31.70
CA PHE A 20 -8.25 7.15 -31.51
C PHE A 20 -7.93 7.39 -30.02
N ILE A 21 -8.84 8.01 -29.26
CA ILE A 21 -8.66 8.22 -27.82
C ILE A 21 -8.56 6.89 -27.08
N VAL A 22 -9.47 5.95 -27.36
CA VAL A 22 -9.49 4.62 -26.73
C VAL A 22 -8.20 3.87 -27.04
N TRP A 23 -7.72 3.89 -28.29
CA TRP A 23 -6.44 3.30 -28.66
C TRP A 23 -5.24 3.97 -27.99
N GLY A 24 -5.28 5.30 -27.84
CA GLY A 24 -4.28 6.07 -27.11
C GLY A 24 -4.19 5.64 -25.64
N ILE A 25 -5.33 5.51 -24.97
CA ILE A 25 -5.43 5.04 -23.58
C ILE A 25 -4.94 3.59 -23.47
N ILE A 26 -5.38 2.69 -24.35
CA ILE A 26 -4.94 1.28 -24.35
C ILE A 26 -3.42 1.19 -24.53
N ARG A 27 -2.83 1.97 -25.45
CA ARG A 27 -1.37 2.02 -25.64
C ARG A 27 -0.65 2.57 -24.42
N MET A 28 -1.17 3.62 -23.79
CA MET A 28 -0.57 4.19 -22.58
C MET A 28 -0.61 3.19 -21.42
N VAL A 29 -1.75 2.54 -21.19
CA VAL A 29 -1.88 1.49 -20.18
C VAL A 29 -0.95 0.32 -20.50
N SER A 30 -0.89 -0.11 -21.75
CA SER A 30 0.01 -1.20 -22.17
C SER A 30 1.49 -0.82 -22.00
N PHE A 31 1.85 0.44 -22.23
CA PHE A 31 3.19 0.96 -22.01
C PHE A 31 3.53 1.00 -20.52
N VAL A 32 2.63 1.48 -19.66
CA VAL A 32 2.81 1.49 -18.19
C VAL A 32 2.90 0.06 -17.66
N VAL A 33 2.02 -0.83 -18.10
CA VAL A 33 2.06 -2.26 -17.75
C VAL A 33 3.36 -2.88 -18.24
N SER A 34 3.82 -2.60 -19.47
CA SER A 34 5.10 -3.05 -20.01
C SER A 34 6.29 -2.52 -19.20
N LEU A 35 6.26 -1.25 -18.79
CA LEU A 35 7.30 -0.63 -17.97
C LEU A 35 7.38 -1.32 -16.60
N LEU A 36 6.23 -1.56 -15.95
CA LEU A 36 6.12 -2.23 -14.66
C LEU A 36 6.40 -3.73 -14.72
N SER A 37 6.06 -4.38 -15.84
CA SER A 37 6.30 -5.82 -16.06
C SER A 37 7.68 -6.12 -16.63
N SER A 38 8.37 -5.12 -17.18
CA SER A 38 9.79 -5.21 -17.48
C SER A 38 10.54 -5.28 -16.16
N ARG A 39 10.89 -6.50 -15.75
CA ARG A 39 11.81 -6.79 -14.63
C ARG A 39 13.12 -5.97 -14.72
N ALA A 40 13.41 -5.40 -15.89
CA ALA A 40 14.56 -4.57 -16.23
C ALA A 40 14.81 -3.41 -15.26
N PHE A 41 13.79 -2.62 -14.87
CA PHE A 41 14.03 -1.45 -14.01
C PHE A 41 14.47 -1.85 -12.59
N ILE A 42 13.89 -2.94 -12.06
CA ILE A 42 14.23 -3.46 -10.73
C ILE A 42 15.64 -4.09 -10.75
N THR A 43 16.06 -4.75 -11.83
CA THR A 43 17.38 -5.41 -11.90
C THR A 43 18.60 -4.51 -11.76
N TYR A 44 18.49 -3.20 -12.05
CA TYR A 44 19.62 -2.26 -11.91
C TYR A 44 19.69 -1.61 -10.52
N ILE A 45 18.63 -1.75 -9.72
CA ILE A 45 18.59 -1.22 -8.37
C ILE A 45 19.18 -2.28 -7.44
N PRO A 46 20.15 -1.93 -6.57
CA PRO A 46 20.66 -2.87 -5.58
C PRO A 46 19.50 -3.44 -4.75
N GLN A 47 19.54 -4.75 -4.50
CA GLN A 47 18.48 -5.47 -3.77
C GLN A 47 18.15 -4.81 -2.42
N GLN A 48 19.18 -4.31 -1.72
CA GLN A 48 19.04 -3.58 -0.45
C GLN A 48 18.21 -2.30 -0.60
N VAL A 49 18.35 -1.59 -1.72
CA VAL A 49 17.56 -0.38 -1.99
C VAL A 49 16.11 -0.75 -2.26
N ILE A 50 15.86 -1.83 -3.00
CA ILE A 50 14.49 -2.32 -3.27
C ILE A 50 13.76 -2.68 -1.98
N GLU A 51 14.45 -3.36 -1.06
CA GLU A 51 13.90 -3.75 0.24
C GLU A 51 13.51 -2.55 1.11
N LEU A 52 14.16 -1.40 0.91
CA LEU A 52 13.88 -0.15 1.62
C LEU A 52 12.74 0.67 1.00
N ILE A 53 12.40 0.46 -0.28
CA ILE A 53 11.32 1.22 -0.95
C ILE A 53 10.00 1.06 -0.21
N GLY A 54 9.62 -0.17 0.16
CA GLY A 54 8.36 -0.46 0.85
C GLY A 54 8.23 0.29 2.19
N PRO A 55 9.16 0.07 3.15
CA PRO A 55 9.14 0.75 4.45
C PRO A 55 9.20 2.28 4.34
N LEU A 56 10.02 2.82 3.44
CA LEU A 56 10.12 4.27 3.21
C LEU A 56 8.83 4.84 2.61
N ALA A 57 8.19 4.13 1.68
CA ALA A 57 6.90 4.53 1.14
C ALA A 57 5.82 4.53 2.22
N MET A 58 5.80 3.53 3.11
CA MET A 58 4.87 3.48 4.24
C MET A 58 5.10 4.62 5.23
N LEU A 59 6.35 4.96 5.53
CA LEU A 59 6.68 6.13 6.35
C LEU A 59 6.17 7.42 5.72
N TRP A 60 6.36 7.59 4.40
CA TRP A 60 5.89 8.77 3.69
C TRP A 60 4.35 8.85 3.66
N VAL A 61 3.66 7.75 3.33
CA VAL A 61 2.20 7.69 3.37
C VAL A 61 1.67 7.93 4.78
N GLY A 62 2.32 7.37 5.80
CA GLY A 62 1.98 7.61 7.19
C GLY A 62 2.14 9.08 7.60
N ALA A 63 3.15 9.77 7.09
CA ALA A 63 3.40 11.17 7.38
C ALA A 63 2.43 12.11 6.64
N GLU A 64 2.13 11.85 5.36
CA GLU A 64 1.32 12.77 4.53
C GLU A 64 -0.18 12.46 4.58
N VAL A 65 -0.54 11.19 4.51
CA VAL A 65 -1.94 10.76 4.34
C VAL A 65 -2.59 10.52 5.69
N GLU A 66 -1.88 9.85 6.59
CA GLU A 66 -2.45 9.46 7.87
C GLU A 66 -2.35 10.52 8.95
N GLU A 67 -1.69 11.67 8.70
CA GLU A 67 -1.73 12.82 9.60
C GLU A 67 -3.19 13.17 9.97
N TYR A 68 -4.07 13.14 8.97
CA TYR A 68 -5.47 13.55 9.05
C TYR A 68 -6.42 12.42 9.41
N TYR A 69 -6.20 11.20 8.89
CA TYR A 69 -7.08 10.05 9.15
C TYR A 69 -6.43 8.72 8.75
N THR A 70 -6.40 7.75 9.67
CA THR A 70 -6.06 6.35 9.36
C THR A 70 -7.35 5.54 9.23
N PRO A 71 -7.68 4.97 8.06
CA PRO A 71 -8.86 4.13 7.91
C PRO A 71 -8.79 2.90 8.81
N ARG A 72 -9.91 2.52 9.44
CA ARG A 72 -9.99 1.35 10.33
C ARG A 72 -9.54 0.04 9.65
N PRO A 73 -9.88 -0.23 8.38
CA PRO A 73 -9.35 -1.40 7.67
C PRO A 73 -7.82 -1.36 7.49
N VAL A 74 -7.22 -0.18 7.39
CA VAL A 74 -5.76 -0.03 7.24
C VAL A 74 -5.04 -0.43 8.52
N ILE A 75 -5.58 -0.10 9.69
CA ILE A 75 -5.04 -0.56 10.99
C ILE A 75 -4.98 -2.09 11.02
N PHE A 76 -6.04 -2.76 10.57
CA PHE A 76 -6.08 -4.23 10.48
C PHE A 76 -4.99 -4.76 9.53
N LEU A 77 -4.92 -4.22 8.30
CA LEU A 77 -3.94 -4.65 7.31
C LEU A 77 -2.49 -4.46 7.80
N ASN A 78 -2.20 -3.34 8.45
CA ASN A 78 -0.89 -3.07 9.03
C ASN A 78 -0.54 -4.04 10.16
N ALA A 79 -1.50 -4.36 11.04
CA ALA A 79 -1.29 -5.36 12.09
C ALA A 79 -0.96 -6.75 11.49
N ILE A 80 -1.66 -7.15 10.43
CA ILE A 80 -1.36 -8.39 9.71
C ILE A 80 0.02 -8.32 9.05
N ALA A 81 0.36 -7.21 8.40
CA ALA A 81 1.66 -7.02 7.75
C ALA A 81 2.82 -7.15 8.74
N ILE A 82 2.73 -6.49 9.91
CA ILE A 82 3.71 -6.61 11.00
C ILE A 82 3.84 -8.07 11.45
N ASN A 83 2.73 -8.77 11.62
CA ASN A 83 2.76 -10.15 12.08
C ASN A 83 3.41 -11.10 11.08
N LEU A 84 3.07 -10.96 9.79
CA LEU A 84 3.70 -11.73 8.72
C LEU A 84 5.20 -11.41 8.62
N HIS A 85 5.57 -10.14 8.82
CA HIS A 85 6.97 -9.71 8.80
C HIS A 85 7.79 -10.35 9.93
N PHE A 86 7.34 -10.28 11.18
CA PHE A 86 8.03 -10.92 12.30
C PHE A 86 8.06 -12.46 12.18
N LEU A 87 6.98 -13.06 11.66
CA LEU A 87 6.94 -14.49 11.38
C LEU A 87 7.98 -14.88 10.33
N ALA A 88 8.14 -14.09 9.26
CA ALA A 88 9.13 -14.33 8.21
C ALA A 88 10.57 -14.20 8.72
N LEU A 89 10.81 -13.30 9.67
CA LEU A 89 12.11 -13.15 10.34
C LEU A 89 12.38 -14.23 11.41
N GLY A 90 11.37 -15.00 11.82
CA GLY A 90 11.50 -16.00 12.89
C GLY A 90 11.75 -15.41 14.27
N TRP A 91 11.41 -14.13 14.50
CA TRP A 91 11.58 -13.47 15.78
C TRP A 91 10.54 -13.94 16.79
N ASP A 92 10.97 -14.61 17.86
CA ASP A 92 10.08 -15.25 18.84
C ASP A 92 10.34 -14.81 20.30
N SER A 93 10.64 -13.54 20.52
CA SER A 93 10.74 -13.01 21.88
C SER A 93 9.36 -12.82 22.50
N MET A 94 9.29 -12.84 23.85
CA MET A 94 8.05 -12.58 24.58
C MET A 94 7.40 -11.25 24.17
N TRP A 95 8.22 -10.20 23.99
CA TRP A 95 7.75 -8.87 23.63
C TRP A 95 7.22 -8.80 22.19
N VAL A 96 7.86 -9.48 21.25
CA VAL A 96 7.39 -9.57 19.86
C VAL A 96 6.05 -10.31 19.81
N ARG A 97 5.92 -11.46 20.47
CA ARG A 97 4.64 -12.17 20.55
C ARG A 97 3.53 -11.33 21.17
N LEU A 98 3.82 -10.62 22.26
CA LEU A 98 2.85 -9.74 22.90
C LEU A 98 2.38 -8.65 21.92
N TYR A 99 3.33 -8.01 21.24
CA TYR A 99 3.05 -6.97 20.26
C TYR A 99 2.25 -7.51 19.05
N MET A 100 2.58 -8.69 18.54
CA MET A 100 1.84 -9.32 17.45
C MET A 100 0.39 -9.67 17.82
N ASN A 101 0.21 -10.23 19.03
CA ASN A 101 -1.12 -10.57 19.55
C ASN A 101 -1.98 -9.33 19.79
N LEU A 102 -1.40 -8.26 20.34
CA LEU A 102 -2.08 -6.98 20.46
C LEU A 102 -2.50 -6.46 19.08
N GLY A 103 -1.67 -6.64 18.04
CA GLY A 103 -2.00 -6.23 16.68
C GLY A 103 -3.24 -6.93 16.15
N LEU A 104 -3.38 -8.24 16.37
CA LEU A 104 -4.58 -8.97 15.98
C LEU A 104 -5.83 -8.48 16.72
N ILE A 105 -5.70 -8.12 18.00
CA ILE A 105 -6.81 -7.59 18.79
C ILE A 105 -7.21 -6.20 18.27
N PHE A 106 -6.27 -5.26 18.19
CA PHE A 106 -6.54 -3.90 17.73
C PHE A 106 -7.02 -3.88 16.28
N GLY A 107 -6.37 -4.64 15.40
CA GLY A 107 -6.77 -4.79 14.01
C GLY A 107 -8.16 -5.43 13.87
N GLY A 108 -8.41 -6.53 14.59
CA GLY A 108 -9.71 -7.21 14.56
C GLY A 108 -10.85 -6.34 15.06
N LEU A 109 -10.63 -5.59 16.14
CA LEU A 109 -11.60 -4.62 16.66
C LEU A 109 -11.82 -3.44 15.69
N ALA A 110 -10.76 -2.94 15.05
CA ALA A 110 -10.87 -1.90 14.03
C ALA A 110 -11.68 -2.38 12.82
N TRP A 111 -11.44 -3.60 12.34
CA TRP A 111 -12.21 -4.22 11.27
C TRP A 111 -13.68 -4.42 11.67
N TRP A 112 -13.93 -5.00 12.84
CA TRP A 112 -15.29 -5.24 13.32
C TRP A 112 -16.07 -3.93 13.49
N SER A 113 -15.46 -2.89 14.06
CA SER A 113 -16.11 -1.58 14.16
C SER A 113 -16.38 -0.92 12.79
N TYR A 114 -15.60 -1.26 11.76
CA TYR A 114 -15.87 -0.82 10.40
C TYR A 114 -17.09 -1.53 9.79
N GLU A 115 -17.18 -2.84 9.97
CA GLU A 115 -18.27 -3.67 9.44
C GLU A 115 -19.62 -3.35 10.09
N GLU A 116 -19.63 -3.12 11.40
CA GLU A 116 -20.84 -2.78 12.16
C GLU A 116 -21.18 -1.27 12.15
N GLU A 117 -20.45 -0.48 11.37
CA GLU A 117 -20.65 0.98 11.21
C GLU A 117 -20.66 1.81 12.51
N PHE A 118 -20.17 1.28 13.63
CA PHE A 118 -20.09 2.01 14.90
C PHE A 118 -18.69 2.57 15.14
N SER A 119 -18.60 3.69 15.86
CA SER A 119 -17.31 4.29 16.24
C SER A 119 -16.91 3.86 17.64
N MET A 120 -15.70 3.33 17.79
CA MET A 120 -15.10 3.12 19.11
C MET A 120 -14.70 4.45 19.76
N HIS A 121 -14.39 4.41 21.05
CA HIS A 121 -13.87 5.58 21.78
C HIS A 121 -12.58 6.10 21.12
N SER A 122 -12.39 7.43 21.06
CA SER A 122 -11.23 8.04 20.39
C SER A 122 -9.89 7.47 20.84
N THR A 123 -9.76 7.22 22.14
CA THR A 123 -8.57 6.60 22.76
C THR A 123 -8.19 5.27 22.11
N PHE A 124 -9.15 4.45 21.68
CA PHE A 124 -8.85 3.22 20.95
C PHE A 124 -8.12 3.53 19.65
N TYR A 125 -8.61 4.50 18.87
CA TYR A 125 -8.01 4.89 17.60
C TYR A 125 -6.66 5.59 17.79
N ASP A 126 -6.47 6.35 18.87
CA ASP A 126 -5.17 6.94 19.20
C ASP A 126 -4.11 5.87 19.44
N TRP A 127 -4.42 4.85 20.25
CA TRP A 127 -3.52 3.71 20.49
C TRP A 127 -3.32 2.85 19.25
N ALA A 128 -4.40 2.55 18.53
CA ALA A 128 -4.35 1.73 17.33
C ALA A 128 -3.53 2.39 16.22
N ARG A 129 -3.64 3.72 16.06
CA ARG A 129 -2.81 4.50 15.13
C ARG A 129 -1.37 4.58 15.60
N LEU A 130 -1.13 4.81 16.88
CA LEU A 130 0.23 4.89 17.43
C LEU A 130 1.00 3.58 17.21
N LEU A 131 0.35 2.43 17.44
CA LEU A 131 1.00 1.12 17.38
C LEU A 131 0.93 0.48 15.98
N TYR A 132 -0.19 0.63 15.27
CA TYR A 132 -0.46 -0.09 14.02
C TYR A 132 -0.87 0.84 12.86
N GLY A 133 -0.58 2.14 12.98
CA GLY A 133 -0.67 3.07 11.85
C GLY A 133 0.34 2.75 10.75
N THR A 134 0.13 3.27 9.55
CA THR A 134 0.97 2.94 8.38
C THR A 134 2.39 3.44 8.56
N GLY A 135 2.55 4.63 9.16
CA GLY A 135 3.87 5.16 9.53
C GLY A 135 4.60 4.26 10.52
N THR A 136 3.92 3.85 11.60
CA THR A 136 4.50 2.94 12.59
C THR A 136 4.84 1.58 12.00
N CYS A 137 3.97 1.03 11.14
CA CYS A 137 4.24 -0.23 10.43
C CYS A 137 5.51 -0.11 9.55
N GLY A 138 5.62 0.96 8.76
CA GLY A 138 6.82 1.25 7.97
C GLY A 138 8.07 1.38 8.85
N LEU A 139 7.96 2.06 9.99
CA LEU A 139 9.05 2.21 10.95
C LEU A 139 9.50 0.88 11.55
N VAL A 140 8.57 0.02 11.96
CA VAL A 140 8.88 -1.31 12.52
C VAL A 140 9.62 -2.15 11.48
N ILE A 141 9.13 -2.20 10.24
CA ILE A 141 9.79 -2.96 9.17
C ILE A 141 11.18 -2.38 8.87
N LEU A 142 11.32 -1.07 8.80
CA LEU A 142 12.62 -0.42 8.58
C LEU A 142 13.61 -0.71 9.70
N MET A 143 13.19 -0.61 10.96
CA MET A 143 14.07 -0.82 12.12
C MET A 143 14.52 -2.27 12.23
N THR A 144 13.64 -3.23 11.94
CA THR A 144 14.02 -4.65 11.88
C THR A 144 15.00 -4.93 10.73
N TRP A 145 14.78 -4.33 9.55
CA TRP A 145 15.74 -4.44 8.45
C TRP A 145 17.12 -3.87 8.85
N MET A 146 17.15 -2.70 9.50
CA MET A 146 18.39 -2.10 10.01
C MET A 146 19.08 -3.00 11.04
N TRP A 147 18.32 -3.62 11.94
CA TRP A 147 18.86 -4.58 12.91
C TRP A 147 19.54 -5.77 12.21
N GLU A 148 18.84 -6.39 11.27
CA GLU A 148 19.31 -7.59 10.56
C GLU A 148 20.48 -7.33 9.59
N HIS A 149 20.66 -6.10 9.11
CA HIS A 149 21.70 -5.79 8.11
C HIS A 149 22.85 -4.94 8.63
N LEU A 150 22.62 -4.09 9.64
CA LEU A 150 23.64 -3.18 10.18
C LEU A 150 24.22 -3.66 11.50
N PHE A 151 23.41 -4.30 12.36
CA PHE A 151 23.81 -4.63 13.73
C PHE A 151 24.14 -6.11 13.93
N SER A 152 23.47 -7.03 13.24
CA SER A 152 23.82 -8.46 13.24
C SER A 152 25.21 -8.76 12.62
N ALA A 153 25.74 -7.81 11.83
CA ALA A 153 27.05 -7.90 11.18
C ALA A 153 28.22 -7.44 12.09
N ILE A 154 27.94 -6.97 13.30
CA ILE A 154 28.94 -6.55 14.28
C ILE A 154 29.16 -7.73 15.25
N PRO A 155 30.34 -8.39 15.23
CA PRO A 155 30.63 -9.56 16.08
C PRO A 155 30.74 -9.22 17.57
#